data_AF-A0A9E6F4G0-F1
#
_entry.id   AF-A0A9E6F4G0-F1
#
_cell.length_a   1.000
_cell.length_b   1.000
_cell.length_c   1.000
_cell.angle_alpha   90.00
_cell.angle_beta   90.00
_cell.angle_gamma   90.00
#
_symmetry.space_group_name_H-M   'P 1'
#
loop_
_entity.id
_entity.type
_entity.pdbx_description
1 polymer ?
#
loop_
_entity_poly.entity_id
_entity_poly.type
_entity_poly.pdbx_seq_one_letter_code
_entity_poly.pdbx_strand_id
1 'polypeptide(L)'
;MATNSVTIPKNPVLEKSQDYLLLRRKGIEFIEKLGSRWWTDYNSHDPGITILEALCYAITDLGYRTGWDIRDILAAPKPSADDAKNQAFFTARDILTVSPLTLSDYRRILIDMDNVSNAWLIPRETACETDFYANCEEGRLSYTHPTSTKDFLPVAPLGTYDVLLELEDDAELGDLNDRKIRHVFIMEVEEDRYAVTMELRFPEWNGVLWGNAADYVDEDGKIIREIKKVEVTPSLKKSGEPSALTADEEAQRWRQWHRMFFASLKISFVDSTVKPIELKDVPFRLFGDSEARALFTKETTDDWDFAEVAGLFLKKMALIERTLKEVGTELNNHRNLCEDFCCLRQVCIQDVAVCADIEVTADADIEHVLANVLFRIEQYFNPGIKFYTLQELMAEGMAVEEIFEGPQLKHGFVKTPDLERSQLKSQLRTSDIINELVEIEGIVAVKNLLLTRYDKDGLAESG
;
A
#
# COMPACT_ATOMS: atom_id res chain seq x y z
N MET A 1 38.47 -11.89 8.85
CA MET A 1 39.17 -10.66 8.43
C MET A 1 40.66 -10.95 8.43
N ALA A 2 41.27 -11.14 7.26
CA ALA A 2 42.72 -11.26 7.14
C ALA A 2 43.32 -9.85 7.20
N THR A 3 44.15 -9.60 8.21
CA THR A 3 44.94 -8.37 8.34
C THR A 3 46.02 -8.36 7.27
N ASN A 4 45.72 -7.75 6.11
CA ASN A 4 46.75 -7.45 5.12
C ASN A 4 47.73 -6.44 5.74
N SER A 5 48.95 -6.88 6.02
CA SER A 5 50.01 -5.99 6.46
C SER A 5 50.33 -5.00 5.34
N VAL A 6 50.14 -3.70 5.59
CA VAL A 6 50.51 -2.64 4.65
C VAL A 6 52.04 -2.61 4.54
N THR A 7 52.59 -3.14 3.45
CA THR A 7 54.02 -3.10 3.15
C THR A 7 54.30 -2.06 2.07
N ILE A 8 55.25 -1.15 2.32
CA ILE A 8 55.70 -0.20 1.31
C ILE A 8 56.53 -0.98 0.27
N PRO A 9 56.14 -0.96 -1.03
CA PRO A 9 56.90 -1.64 -2.06
C PRO A 9 58.30 -1.04 -2.16
N LYS A 10 59.33 -1.90 -2.22
CA LYS A 10 60.73 -1.48 -2.33
C LYS A 10 61.01 -0.72 -3.65
N ASN A 11 60.24 -1.04 -4.69
CA ASN A 11 60.23 -0.37 -5.99
C ASN A 11 58.77 -0.09 -6.40
N PRO A 12 58.19 1.06 -6.02
CA PRO A 12 56.84 1.41 -6.45
C PRO A 12 56.83 1.67 -7.96
N VAL A 13 55.79 1.19 -8.64
CA VAL A 13 55.54 1.57 -10.04
C VAL A 13 54.98 2.99 -10.01
N LEU A 14 55.76 3.95 -10.51
CA LEU A 14 55.39 5.36 -10.56
C LEU A 14 54.77 5.69 -11.92
N GLU A 15 53.76 6.54 -11.92
CA GLU A 15 53.29 7.18 -13.14
C GLU A 15 54.41 8.03 -13.76
N LYS A 16 54.38 8.23 -15.07
CA LYS A 16 55.44 9.00 -15.76
C LYS A 16 55.59 10.43 -15.23
N SER A 17 54.48 11.03 -14.78
CA SER A 17 54.43 12.34 -14.16
C SER A 17 55.05 12.37 -12.76
N GLN A 18 55.26 11.22 -12.13
CA GLN A 18 55.86 11.05 -10.80
C GLN A 18 57.33 10.57 -10.87
N ASP A 19 57.83 10.26 -12.07
CA ASP A 19 59.22 9.88 -12.28
C ASP A 19 60.08 11.10 -12.62
N TYR A 20 60.70 11.68 -11.58
CA TYR A 20 61.61 12.81 -11.71
C TYR A 20 62.73 12.57 -12.73
N LEU A 21 63.34 11.37 -12.75
CA LEU A 21 64.47 11.06 -13.62
C LEU A 21 64.03 10.98 -15.09
N LEU A 22 62.83 10.44 -15.33
CA LEU A 22 62.21 10.45 -16.65
C LEU A 22 61.91 11.88 -17.11
N LEU A 23 61.28 12.69 -16.25
CA LEU A 23 60.96 14.08 -16.56
C LEU A 23 62.20 14.91 -16.88
N ARG A 24 63.26 14.76 -16.08
CA ARG A 24 64.55 15.44 -16.30
C ARG A 24 65.17 15.03 -17.62
N ARG A 25 65.20 13.72 -17.92
CA ARG A 25 65.73 13.20 -19.19
C ARG A 25 64.96 13.75 -20.38
N LYS A 26 63.63 13.81 -20.30
CA LYS A 26 62.78 14.38 -21.35
C LYS A 26 62.97 15.88 -21.50
N GLY A 27 63.14 16.61 -20.40
CA GLY A 27 63.47 18.04 -20.42
C GLY A 27 64.76 18.32 -21.18
N ILE A 28 65.83 17.56 -20.90
CA ILE A 28 67.11 17.69 -21.59
C ILE A 28 66.97 17.36 -23.09
N GLU A 29 66.25 16.29 -23.43
CA GLU A 29 65.97 15.91 -24.82
C GLU A 29 65.28 17.06 -25.60
N PHE A 30 64.36 17.79 -24.96
CA PHE A 30 63.73 18.97 -25.55
C PHE A 30 64.70 20.15 -25.72
N ILE A 31 65.57 20.41 -24.74
CA ILE A 31 66.58 21.46 -24.81
C ILE A 31 67.56 21.18 -25.95
N GLU A 32 68.06 19.95 -26.07
CA GLU A 32 68.97 19.53 -27.14
C GLU A 32 68.32 19.73 -28.52
N LYS A 33 67.05 19.33 -28.67
CA LYS A 33 66.33 19.44 -29.95
C LYS A 33 66.08 20.89 -30.36
N LEU A 34 65.79 21.78 -29.42
CA LEU A 34 65.38 23.16 -29.70
C LEU A 34 66.52 24.17 -29.65
N GLY A 35 67.54 23.91 -28.83
CA GLY A 35 68.53 24.91 -28.40
C GLY A 35 69.99 24.51 -28.56
N SER A 36 70.32 23.30 -29.04
CA SER A 36 71.71 22.79 -29.12
C SER A 36 72.70 23.67 -29.89
N ARG A 37 72.22 24.55 -30.77
CA ARG A 37 73.07 25.54 -31.47
C ARG A 37 73.61 26.62 -30.53
N TRP A 38 72.87 27.01 -29.50
CA TRP A 38 73.16 28.15 -28.63
C TRP A 38 73.45 27.75 -27.19
N TRP A 39 72.92 26.61 -26.74
CA TRP A 39 73.10 26.08 -25.38
C TRP A 39 73.62 24.65 -25.45
N THR A 40 74.88 24.46 -25.03
CA THR A 40 75.63 23.20 -25.19
C THR A 40 76.09 22.58 -23.87
N ASP A 41 75.98 23.30 -22.75
CA ASP A 41 76.29 22.80 -21.42
C ASP A 41 75.01 22.34 -20.70
N TYR A 42 74.91 21.04 -20.41
CA TYR A 42 73.74 20.43 -19.77
C TYR A 42 74.05 19.92 -18.35
N ASN A 43 75.12 20.43 -17.74
CA ASN A 43 75.53 20.04 -16.40
C ASN A 43 74.77 20.80 -15.30
N SER A 44 74.77 20.26 -14.09
CA SER A 44 74.05 20.81 -12.93
C SER A 44 74.55 22.16 -12.41
N HIS A 45 75.68 22.66 -12.90
CA HIS A 45 76.20 23.98 -12.54
C HIS A 45 75.65 25.09 -13.44
N ASP A 46 75.05 24.73 -14.59
CA ASP A 46 74.36 25.67 -15.46
C ASP A 46 73.03 26.09 -14.79
N PRO A 47 72.79 27.41 -14.58
CA PRO A 47 71.57 27.90 -13.96
C PRO A 47 70.28 27.46 -14.68
N GLY A 48 70.29 27.37 -16.02
CA GLY A 48 69.13 26.93 -16.78
C GLY A 48 68.80 25.45 -16.57
N ILE A 49 69.80 24.60 -16.36
CA ILE A 49 69.59 23.18 -16.00
C ILE A 49 69.03 23.07 -14.58
N THR A 50 69.52 23.89 -13.64
CA THR A 50 68.93 23.91 -12.28
C THR A 50 67.46 24.36 -12.28
N ILE A 51 67.08 25.29 -13.17
CA ILE A 51 65.68 25.70 -13.37
C ILE A 51 64.85 24.53 -13.94
N LEU A 52 65.38 23.78 -14.91
CA LEU A 52 64.70 22.59 -15.44
C LEU A 52 64.50 21.54 -14.34
N GLU A 53 65.51 21.29 -13.51
CA GLU A 53 65.41 20.32 -12.41
C GLU A 53 64.33 20.73 -11.39
N ALA A 54 64.23 22.03 -11.06
CA ALA A 54 63.17 22.55 -10.21
C ALA A 54 61.78 22.38 -10.85
N LEU A 55 61.66 22.62 -12.16
CA LEU A 55 60.42 22.37 -12.91
C LEU A 55 60.04 20.88 -12.89
N CYS A 56 60.99 19.97 -13.11
CA CYS A 56 60.76 18.53 -13.04
C CYS A 56 60.28 18.10 -11.65
N TYR A 57 60.84 18.66 -10.58
CA TYR A 57 60.37 18.41 -9.22
C TYR A 57 58.95 18.93 -8.99
N ALA A 58 58.63 20.14 -9.45
CA ALA A 58 57.28 20.70 -9.36
C ALA A 58 56.25 19.86 -10.13
N ILE A 59 56.60 19.34 -11.32
CA ILE A 59 55.76 18.41 -12.09
C ILE A 59 55.59 17.09 -11.34
N THR A 60 56.66 16.60 -10.68
CA THR A 60 56.61 15.38 -9.86
C THR A 60 55.63 15.51 -8.70
N ASP A 61 55.68 16.63 -7.96
CA ASP A 61 54.76 16.95 -6.88
C ASP A 61 53.31 17.11 -7.40
N LEU A 62 53.13 17.77 -8.54
CA LEU A 62 51.81 17.88 -9.16
C LEU A 62 51.26 16.50 -9.55
N GLY A 63 52.06 15.66 -10.20
CA GLY A 63 51.70 14.30 -10.59
C GLY A 63 51.39 13.40 -9.40
N TYR A 64 52.05 13.62 -8.26
CA TYR A 64 51.72 12.97 -6.99
C TYR A 64 50.33 13.38 -6.49
N ARG A 65 50.05 14.69 -6.40
CA ARG A 65 48.77 15.21 -5.89
C ARG A 65 47.59 14.85 -6.78
N THR A 66 47.76 14.84 -8.10
CA THR A 66 46.70 14.47 -9.05
C THR A 66 46.53 12.96 -9.20
N GLY A 67 47.44 12.16 -8.64
CA GLY A 67 47.41 10.70 -8.72
C GLY A 67 46.70 10.00 -7.56
N TRP A 68 46.12 10.76 -6.63
CA TRP A 68 45.34 10.20 -5.51
C TRP A 68 44.01 9.62 -6.00
N ASP A 69 43.36 8.77 -5.18
CA ASP A 69 42.03 8.25 -5.51
C ASP A 69 41.06 9.42 -5.70
N ILE A 70 40.24 9.35 -6.74
CA ILE A 70 39.30 10.43 -7.07
C ILE A 70 38.36 10.73 -5.90
N ARG A 71 38.04 9.74 -5.06
CA ARG A 71 37.24 9.90 -3.84
C ARG A 71 37.92 10.84 -2.84
N ASP A 72 39.24 10.75 -2.72
CA ASP A 72 40.04 11.60 -1.83
C ASP A 72 40.23 13.01 -2.41
N ILE A 73 40.39 13.12 -3.73
CA ILE A 73 40.51 14.41 -4.42
C ILE A 73 39.22 15.22 -4.31
N LEU A 74 38.06 14.56 -4.42
CA LEU A 74 36.74 15.20 -4.35
C LEU A 74 36.20 15.35 -2.92
N ALA A 75 36.87 14.75 -1.92
CA ALA A 75 36.44 14.85 -0.53
C ALA A 75 36.54 16.28 0.01
N ALA A 76 35.55 16.69 0.80
CA ALA A 76 35.59 17.97 1.48
C ALA A 76 36.71 18.01 2.53
N PRO A 77 37.39 19.15 2.75
CA PRO A 77 38.49 19.26 3.73
C PRO A 77 38.10 18.97 5.18
N LYS A 78 36.81 19.07 5.52
CA LYS A 78 36.26 18.75 6.84
C LYS A 78 34.99 17.92 6.65
N PRO A 79 35.06 16.59 6.82
CA PRO A 79 33.90 15.73 6.70
C PRO A 79 32.81 16.18 7.68
N SER A 80 31.69 16.64 7.13
CA SER A 80 30.44 16.94 7.83
C SER A 80 29.42 15.86 7.52
N ALA A 81 28.44 15.67 8.41
CA ALA A 81 27.27 14.83 8.11
C ALA A 81 26.49 15.31 6.87
N ASP A 82 26.60 16.60 6.52
CA ASP A 82 25.96 17.18 5.34
C ASP A 82 26.76 17.02 4.04
N ASP A 83 27.98 16.48 4.06
CA ASP A 83 28.80 16.37 2.85
C ASP A 83 28.21 15.38 1.83
N ALA A 84 27.45 14.38 2.28
CA ALA A 84 26.69 13.51 1.39
C ALA A 84 25.61 14.27 0.60
N LYS A 85 25.10 15.39 1.14
CA LYS A 85 24.13 16.26 0.45
C LYS A 85 24.82 17.33 -0.41
N ASN A 86 26.07 17.66 -0.09
CA ASN A 86 26.85 18.68 -0.78
C ASN A 86 27.78 18.11 -1.87
N GLN A 87 27.72 16.81 -2.13
CA GLN A 87 28.50 16.21 -3.22
C GLN A 87 27.99 16.66 -4.60
N ALA A 88 28.89 16.70 -5.58
CA ALA A 88 28.57 17.20 -6.92
C ALA A 88 27.72 16.22 -7.78
N PHE A 89 27.56 14.96 -7.34
CA PHE A 89 26.84 13.94 -8.09
C PHE A 89 25.43 13.73 -7.54
N PHE A 90 24.48 13.46 -8.43
CA PHE A 90 23.16 12.98 -8.05
C PHE A 90 23.22 11.52 -7.60
N THR A 91 22.34 11.11 -6.69
CA THR A 91 22.20 9.68 -6.39
C THR A 91 21.44 8.99 -7.52
N ALA A 92 21.56 7.66 -7.60
CA ALA A 92 20.75 6.85 -8.52
C ALA A 92 19.25 7.13 -8.34
N ARG A 93 18.81 7.30 -7.09
CA ARG A 93 17.43 7.63 -6.73
C ARG A 93 16.99 8.97 -7.29
N ASP A 94 17.87 9.95 -7.40
CA ASP A 94 17.48 11.29 -7.89
C ASP A 94 17.42 11.37 -9.42
N ILE A 95 18.21 10.55 -10.13
CA ILE A 95 18.40 10.68 -11.58
C ILE A 95 17.74 9.58 -12.40
N LEU A 96 17.49 8.41 -11.82
CA LEU A 96 16.93 7.26 -12.54
C LEU A 96 15.41 7.13 -12.36
N THR A 97 14.85 7.60 -11.25
CA THR A 97 13.39 7.58 -11.05
C THR A 97 12.72 8.63 -11.91
N VAL A 98 11.51 8.33 -12.38
CA VAL A 98 10.71 9.20 -13.25
C VAL A 98 9.32 9.43 -12.67
N SER A 99 8.61 10.46 -13.14
CA SER A 99 7.20 10.67 -12.78
C SER A 99 6.33 9.49 -13.21
N PRO A 100 5.27 9.15 -12.45
CA PRO A 100 4.39 8.04 -12.78
C PRO A 100 3.64 8.31 -14.10
N LEU A 101 3.76 7.40 -15.05
CA LEU A 101 3.14 7.53 -16.38
C LEU A 101 2.20 6.37 -16.70
N THR A 102 2.57 5.16 -16.30
CA THR A 102 1.78 3.97 -16.57
C THR A 102 0.81 3.68 -15.42
N LEU A 103 -0.22 2.87 -15.70
CA LEU A 103 -1.13 2.37 -14.66
C LEU A 103 -0.37 1.67 -13.52
N SER A 104 0.72 0.98 -13.84
CA SER A 104 1.58 0.32 -12.84
C SER A 104 2.35 1.32 -12.00
N ASP A 105 2.77 2.45 -12.56
CA ASP A 105 3.46 3.50 -11.80
C ASP A 105 2.50 4.19 -10.82
N TYR A 106 1.30 4.55 -11.27
CA TYR A 106 0.27 5.07 -10.38
C TYR A 106 -0.09 4.07 -9.28
N ARG A 107 -0.18 2.80 -9.63
CA ARG A 107 -0.39 1.75 -8.63
C ARG A 107 0.74 1.71 -7.59
N ARG A 108 2.01 1.80 -8.03
CA ARG A 108 3.18 1.84 -7.13
C ARG A 108 3.16 3.04 -6.18
N ILE A 109 2.86 4.26 -6.64
CA ILE A 109 2.80 5.43 -5.75
C ILE A 109 1.66 5.32 -4.73
N LEU A 110 0.54 4.69 -5.11
CA LEU A 110 -0.60 4.52 -4.22
C LEU A 110 -0.31 3.49 -3.13
N ILE A 111 0.26 2.34 -3.47
CA ILE A 111 0.64 1.29 -2.51
C ILE A 111 1.77 1.75 -1.58
N ASP A 112 2.56 2.74 -1.99
CA ASP A 112 3.60 3.33 -1.14
C ASP A 112 3.03 4.27 -0.06
N MET A 113 1.72 4.55 -0.07
CA MET A 113 1.02 5.27 0.99
C MET A 113 0.70 4.35 2.17
N ASP A 114 0.92 4.83 3.40
CA ASP A 114 0.81 4.02 4.63
C ASP A 114 -0.57 3.40 4.88
N ASN A 115 -1.63 3.97 4.31
CA ASN A 115 -3.02 3.56 4.51
C ASN A 115 -3.62 2.79 3.31
N VAL A 116 -2.80 2.42 2.33
CA VAL A 116 -3.24 1.72 1.11
C VAL A 116 -2.46 0.43 0.94
N SER A 117 -3.15 -0.70 1.08
CA SER A 117 -2.60 -2.04 0.86
C SER A 117 -2.45 -2.34 -0.64
N ASN A 118 -3.46 -1.96 -1.43
CA ASN A 118 -3.45 -2.18 -2.86
C ASN A 118 -4.28 -1.13 -3.62
N ALA A 119 -4.03 -0.99 -4.91
CA ALA A 119 -4.76 -0.06 -5.76
C ALA A 119 -4.84 -0.56 -7.20
N TRP A 120 -5.89 -0.18 -7.92
CA TRP A 120 -6.04 -0.49 -9.35
C TRP A 120 -6.62 0.72 -10.08
N LEU A 121 -5.98 1.07 -11.20
CA LEU A 121 -6.46 2.09 -12.11
C LEU A 121 -7.05 1.41 -13.34
N ILE A 122 -8.32 1.67 -13.60
CA ILE A 122 -9.09 1.06 -14.69
C ILE A 122 -9.44 2.16 -15.68
N PRO A 123 -8.92 2.11 -16.93
CA PRO A 123 -9.32 3.05 -17.97
C PRO A 123 -10.82 2.97 -18.23
N ARG A 124 -11.50 4.11 -18.24
CA ARG A 124 -12.93 4.17 -18.56
C ARG A 124 -13.15 4.17 -20.07
N GLU A 125 -14.14 3.38 -20.49
CA GLU A 125 -14.68 3.40 -21.85
C GLU A 125 -15.89 4.34 -22.00
N THR A 126 -16.44 4.80 -20.87
CA THR A 126 -17.63 5.66 -20.81
C THR A 126 -17.29 7.02 -20.22
N ALA A 127 -18.11 8.02 -20.55
CA ALA A 127 -17.96 9.35 -19.98
C ALA A 127 -18.00 9.31 -18.45
N CYS A 128 -17.21 10.19 -17.83
CA CYS A 128 -17.14 10.31 -16.38
C CYS A 128 -18.26 11.20 -15.83
N GLU A 129 -18.16 12.50 -16.09
CA GLU A 129 -19.07 13.50 -15.54
C GLU A 129 -20.18 13.88 -16.52
N THR A 130 -19.80 14.17 -17.76
CA THR A 130 -20.69 14.71 -18.78
C THR A 130 -20.68 13.82 -20.01
N ASP A 131 -21.87 13.36 -20.42
CA ASP A 131 -22.03 12.68 -21.69
C ASP A 131 -21.86 13.68 -22.84
N PHE A 132 -21.02 13.32 -23.81
CA PHE A 132 -20.85 14.10 -25.02
C PHE A 132 -21.59 13.41 -26.17
N TYR A 133 -22.18 14.20 -27.05
CA TYR A 133 -22.90 13.69 -28.21
C TYR A 133 -22.41 14.41 -29.47
N ALA A 134 -21.93 13.65 -30.46
CA ALA A 134 -21.45 14.17 -31.72
C ALA A 134 -22.54 14.11 -32.79
N ASN A 135 -22.84 15.26 -33.40
CA ASN A 135 -23.52 15.32 -34.70
C ASN A 135 -22.44 15.40 -35.77
N CYS A 136 -22.24 14.28 -36.46
CA CYS A 136 -21.20 14.15 -37.48
C CYS A 136 -21.53 14.87 -38.79
N GLU A 137 -22.81 15.09 -39.09
CA GLU A 137 -23.25 15.80 -40.30
C GLU A 137 -22.97 17.31 -40.17
N GLU A 138 -23.22 17.87 -38.99
CA GLU A 138 -22.99 19.30 -38.71
C GLU A 138 -21.58 19.60 -38.18
N GLY A 139 -20.80 18.58 -37.83
CA GLY A 139 -19.47 18.74 -37.23
C GLY A 139 -19.52 19.43 -35.85
N ARG A 140 -20.55 19.14 -35.05
CA ARG A 140 -20.78 19.77 -33.74
C ARG A 140 -20.83 18.74 -32.61
N LEU A 141 -20.35 19.17 -31.43
CA LEU A 141 -20.47 18.45 -30.17
C LEU A 141 -21.59 19.09 -29.32
N SER A 142 -22.39 18.27 -28.66
CA SER A 142 -23.43 18.68 -27.71
C SER A 142 -23.25 17.98 -26.37
N TYR A 143 -23.68 18.64 -25.30
CA TYR A 143 -23.69 18.13 -23.92
C TYR A 143 -25.10 17.76 -23.44
N THR A 144 -26.12 18.08 -24.25
CA THR A 144 -27.51 17.75 -23.94
C THR A 144 -27.85 16.40 -24.54
N HIS A 145 -28.50 15.55 -23.74
CA HIS A 145 -29.01 14.27 -24.21
C HIS A 145 -29.93 14.52 -25.42
N PRO A 146 -29.62 13.92 -26.59
CA PRO A 146 -30.38 14.18 -27.80
C PRO A 146 -31.77 13.56 -27.71
N THR A 147 -32.75 14.24 -28.30
CA THR A 147 -34.14 13.75 -28.40
C THR A 147 -34.28 12.60 -29.42
N SER A 148 -33.28 12.44 -30.30
CA SER A 148 -33.19 11.43 -31.37
C SER A 148 -31.77 10.87 -31.41
N THR A 149 -31.61 9.55 -31.31
CA THR A 149 -30.31 8.86 -31.42
C THR A 149 -29.84 8.68 -32.87
N LYS A 150 -30.65 9.08 -33.86
CA LYS A 150 -30.27 8.98 -35.28
C LYS A 150 -29.28 10.05 -35.70
N ASP A 151 -29.34 11.24 -35.09
CA ASP A 151 -28.59 12.42 -35.53
C ASP A 151 -27.40 12.74 -34.59
N PHE A 152 -27.38 12.13 -33.42
CA PHE A 152 -26.38 12.35 -32.38
C PHE A 152 -25.89 11.02 -31.81
N LEU A 153 -24.59 10.79 -31.90
CA LEU A 153 -23.93 9.59 -31.38
C LEU A 153 -23.24 9.91 -30.04
N PRO A 154 -23.35 9.05 -29.02
CA PRO A 154 -22.63 9.24 -27.77
C PRO A 154 -21.11 9.12 -28.01
N VAL A 155 -20.35 9.98 -27.35
CA VAL A 155 -18.90 10.05 -27.37
C VAL A 155 -18.39 10.09 -25.94
N ALA A 156 -17.47 9.19 -25.61
CA ALA A 156 -16.76 9.18 -24.35
C ALA A 156 -15.32 9.66 -24.57
N PRO A 157 -14.86 10.74 -23.91
CA PRO A 157 -13.45 11.10 -23.95
C PRO A 157 -12.61 10.02 -23.25
N LEU A 158 -11.52 9.62 -23.91
CA LEU A 158 -10.52 8.74 -23.32
C LEU A 158 -9.62 9.52 -22.36
N GLY A 159 -8.85 8.81 -21.53
CA GLY A 159 -7.93 9.40 -20.55
C GLY A 159 -8.56 9.65 -19.18
N THR A 160 -9.74 9.07 -18.91
CA THR A 160 -10.31 9.07 -17.55
C THR A 160 -10.22 7.69 -16.93
N TYR A 161 -9.97 7.64 -15.62
CA TYR A 161 -9.71 6.39 -14.91
C TYR A 161 -10.63 6.22 -13.70
N ASP A 162 -11.12 5.01 -13.48
CA ASP A 162 -11.67 4.58 -12.20
C ASP A 162 -10.55 4.04 -11.33
N VAL A 163 -10.49 4.50 -10.09
CA VAL A 163 -9.50 4.08 -9.11
C VAL A 163 -10.19 3.26 -8.04
N LEU A 164 -9.75 2.01 -7.91
CA LEU A 164 -10.17 1.09 -6.87
C LEU A 164 -9.06 0.99 -5.83
N LEU A 165 -9.41 1.05 -4.56
CA LEU A 165 -8.47 0.97 -3.45
C LEU A 165 -8.80 -0.18 -2.53
N GLU A 166 -7.77 -0.88 -2.11
CA GLU A 166 -7.76 -1.72 -0.93
C GLU A 166 -6.93 -1.00 0.12
N LEU A 167 -7.57 -0.65 1.23
CA LEU A 167 -6.98 0.05 2.35
C LEU A 167 -6.29 -0.93 3.28
N GLU A 168 -5.33 -0.44 4.05
CA GLU A 168 -4.71 -1.22 5.13
C GLU A 168 -5.71 -1.53 6.25
N ASP A 169 -5.44 -2.61 6.98
CA ASP A 169 -6.16 -2.96 8.20
C ASP A 169 -5.83 -1.96 9.31
N ASP A 170 -6.85 -1.58 10.09
CA ASP A 170 -6.66 -0.76 11.28
C ASP A 170 -6.70 -1.60 12.57
N ALA A 171 -5.80 -1.29 13.50
CA ALA A 171 -5.66 -2.06 14.74
C ALA A 171 -6.89 -1.97 15.67
N GLU A 172 -7.66 -0.88 15.64
CA GLU A 172 -8.88 -0.68 16.44
C GLU A 172 -10.13 -0.99 15.62
N LEU A 173 -10.16 -0.59 14.35
CA LEU A 173 -11.35 -0.58 13.49
C LEU A 173 -11.47 -1.83 12.59
N GLY A 174 -10.42 -2.67 12.57
CA GLY A 174 -10.32 -3.87 11.73
C GLY A 174 -10.15 -3.53 10.25
N ASP A 175 -10.60 -4.46 9.39
CA ASP A 175 -10.51 -4.31 7.93
C ASP A 175 -11.34 -3.13 7.43
N LEU A 176 -10.68 -2.09 6.94
CA LEU A 176 -11.32 -0.87 6.45
C LEU A 176 -12.10 -1.06 5.13
N ASN A 177 -11.88 -2.16 4.43
CA ASN A 177 -12.53 -2.49 3.17
C ASN A 177 -13.86 -3.22 3.38
N ASP A 178 -14.05 -3.81 4.57
CA ASP A 178 -15.29 -4.47 4.95
C ASP A 178 -16.25 -3.53 5.68
N ARG A 179 -17.52 -3.94 5.74
CA ARG A 179 -18.55 -3.18 6.45
C ARG A 179 -18.80 -3.69 7.86
N LYS A 180 -17.90 -4.52 8.39
CA LYS A 180 -18.07 -5.19 9.68
C LYS A 180 -17.46 -4.34 10.79
N ILE A 181 -18.11 -4.39 11.95
CA ILE A 181 -17.54 -3.93 13.21
C ILE A 181 -17.72 -5.06 14.19
N ARG A 182 -16.60 -5.52 14.76
CA ARG A 182 -16.60 -6.52 15.82
C ARG A 182 -16.36 -5.82 17.14
N HIS A 183 -17.24 -6.05 18.09
CA HIS A 183 -17.12 -5.50 19.44
C HIS A 183 -17.41 -6.59 20.46
N VAL A 184 -16.61 -6.63 21.53
CA VAL A 184 -16.72 -7.65 22.57
C VAL A 184 -17.45 -7.04 23.77
N PHE A 185 -18.67 -7.52 24.01
CA PHE A 185 -19.40 -7.23 25.23
C PHE A 185 -19.04 -8.24 26.31
N ILE A 186 -19.01 -7.77 27.55
CA ILE A 186 -18.89 -8.64 28.71
C ILE A 186 -20.28 -8.81 29.32
N MET A 187 -20.76 -10.04 29.31
CA MET A 187 -21.98 -10.44 29.99
C MET A 187 -21.62 -10.93 31.39
N GLU A 188 -22.25 -10.35 32.41
CA GLU A 188 -22.07 -10.77 33.80
C GLU A 188 -23.32 -11.54 34.25
N VAL A 189 -23.15 -12.81 34.61
CA VAL A 189 -24.23 -13.66 35.12
C VAL A 189 -23.77 -14.21 36.46
N GLU A 190 -24.48 -13.85 37.52
CA GLU A 190 -24.07 -14.12 38.91
C GLU A 190 -22.69 -13.50 39.23
N GLU A 191 -21.64 -14.32 39.41
CA GLU A 191 -20.26 -13.86 39.65
C GLU A 191 -19.32 -14.14 38.47
N ASP A 192 -19.82 -14.75 37.39
CA ASP A 192 -19.02 -15.15 36.23
C ASP A 192 -19.16 -14.14 35.07
N ARG A 193 -18.07 -14.00 34.30
CA ARG A 193 -17.98 -13.07 33.17
C ARG A 193 -17.76 -13.84 31.88
N TYR A 194 -18.65 -13.61 30.93
CA TYR A 194 -18.65 -14.26 29.63
C TYR A 194 -18.44 -13.23 28.53
N ALA A 195 -17.48 -13.48 27.65
CA ALA A 195 -17.23 -12.62 26.50
C ALA A 195 -18.18 -12.98 25.34
N VAL A 196 -18.94 -11.99 24.86
CA VAL A 196 -19.83 -12.12 23.71
C VAL A 196 -19.37 -11.17 22.63
N THR A 197 -18.87 -11.70 21.51
CA THR A 197 -18.47 -10.89 20.36
C THR A 197 -19.69 -10.64 19.47
N MET A 198 -20.03 -9.38 19.27
CA MET A 198 -21.04 -8.95 18.31
C MET A 198 -20.34 -8.46 17.03
N GLU A 199 -20.67 -9.08 15.90
CA GLU A 199 -20.30 -8.59 14.56
C GLU A 199 -21.52 -7.90 13.94
N LEU A 200 -21.44 -6.60 13.67
CA LEU A 200 -22.46 -5.86 12.94
C LEU A 200 -21.97 -5.50 11.53
N ARG A 201 -22.87 -5.52 10.55
CA ARG A 201 -22.59 -5.14 9.16
C ARG A 201 -23.27 -3.83 8.80
N PHE A 202 -22.55 -2.72 8.89
CA PHE A 202 -23.12 -1.40 8.63
C PHE A 202 -23.44 -1.19 7.13
N PRO A 203 -24.42 -0.33 6.78
CA PRO A 203 -24.61 0.12 5.41
C PRO A 203 -23.44 1.01 4.96
N GLU A 204 -23.34 1.25 3.66
CA GLU A 204 -22.43 2.27 3.13
C GLU A 204 -22.79 3.65 3.67
N TRP A 205 -21.78 4.51 3.84
CA TRP A 205 -21.98 5.87 4.27
C TRP A 205 -22.80 6.65 3.24
N ASN A 206 -23.89 7.28 3.69
CA ASN A 206 -24.73 8.10 2.82
C ASN A 206 -24.44 9.59 3.04
N GLY A 207 -23.55 10.15 2.22
CA GLY A 207 -23.17 11.56 2.32
C GLY A 207 -24.33 12.55 2.09
N VAL A 208 -25.37 12.15 1.36
CA VAL A 208 -26.57 12.98 1.15
C VAL A 208 -27.42 13.07 2.42
N LEU A 209 -27.52 11.98 3.17
CA LEU A 209 -28.32 11.93 4.40
C LEU A 209 -27.56 12.43 5.62
N TRP A 210 -26.28 12.09 5.74
CA TRP A 210 -25.50 12.25 6.96
C TRP A 210 -24.35 13.26 6.85
N GLY A 211 -24.11 13.83 5.68
CA GLY A 211 -23.00 14.76 5.43
C GLY A 211 -21.65 14.05 5.35
N ASN A 212 -20.58 14.78 5.63
CA ASN A 212 -19.21 14.25 5.59
C ASN A 212 -18.94 13.44 6.88
N ALA A 213 -18.39 12.22 6.76
CA ALA A 213 -18.06 11.40 7.93
C ALA A 213 -16.95 12.04 8.78
N ALA A 214 -16.02 12.78 8.16
CA ALA A 214 -14.97 13.52 8.85
C ALA A 214 -15.52 14.68 9.72
N ASP A 215 -16.78 15.09 9.56
CA ASP A 215 -17.39 16.11 10.45
C ASP A 215 -17.72 15.56 11.85
N TYR A 216 -17.60 14.24 12.06
CA TYR A 216 -17.92 13.58 13.32
C TYR A 216 -16.68 13.24 14.16
N VAL A 217 -15.49 13.21 13.53
CA VAL A 217 -14.23 12.71 14.12
C VAL A 217 -13.07 13.61 13.72
N ASP A 218 -12.21 13.98 14.66
CA ASP A 218 -11.05 14.83 14.40
C ASP A 218 -9.89 14.07 13.75
N GLU A 219 -8.81 14.80 13.43
CA GLU A 219 -7.61 14.25 12.79
C GLU A 219 -6.96 13.13 13.61
N ASP A 220 -7.08 13.17 14.95
CA ASP A 220 -6.52 12.16 15.86
C ASP A 220 -7.47 10.95 16.06
N GLY A 221 -8.61 10.90 15.36
CA GLY A 221 -9.57 9.79 15.47
C GLY A 221 -10.52 9.91 16.67
N LYS A 222 -10.59 11.07 17.32
CA LYS A 222 -11.47 11.33 18.46
C LYS A 222 -12.82 11.89 17.99
N ILE A 223 -13.89 11.39 18.59
CA ILE A 223 -15.26 11.83 18.29
C ILE A 223 -15.45 13.29 18.72
N ILE A 224 -15.76 14.16 17.77
CA ILE A 224 -16.06 15.59 17.99
C ILE A 224 -17.55 15.75 18.33
N ARG A 225 -18.41 15.00 17.63
CA ARG A 225 -19.87 15.02 17.84
C ARG A 225 -20.25 13.93 18.83
N GLU A 226 -20.28 14.29 20.11
CA GLU A 226 -20.56 13.35 21.20
C GLU A 226 -21.92 12.66 21.01
N ILE A 227 -21.91 11.33 21.11
CA ILE A 227 -23.11 10.50 21.01
C ILE A 227 -23.88 10.61 22.33
N LYS A 228 -25.13 11.05 22.24
CA LYS A 228 -26.03 11.16 23.41
C LYS A 228 -26.69 9.83 23.75
N LYS A 229 -27.15 9.12 22.72
CA LYS A 229 -27.89 7.86 22.87
C LYS A 229 -27.91 7.11 21.54
N VAL A 230 -27.81 5.78 21.61
CA VAL A 230 -28.09 4.89 20.49
C VAL A 230 -29.34 4.08 20.81
N GLU A 231 -30.39 4.25 20.00
CA GLU A 231 -31.62 3.47 20.14
C GLU A 231 -31.56 2.26 19.20
N VAL A 232 -31.69 1.06 19.76
CA VAL A 232 -31.61 -0.19 19.00
C VAL A 232 -33.00 -0.81 18.97
N THR A 233 -33.57 -0.94 17.76
CA THR A 233 -34.85 -1.60 17.53
C THR A 233 -34.61 -2.89 16.76
N PRO A 234 -34.65 -4.05 17.42
CA PRO A 234 -34.35 -5.32 16.79
C PRO A 234 -35.48 -5.81 15.88
N SER A 235 -35.12 -6.60 14.86
CA SER A 235 -36.04 -7.28 13.96
C SER A 235 -35.52 -8.68 13.59
N LEU A 236 -36.44 -9.61 13.30
CA LEU A 236 -36.10 -10.96 12.83
C LEU A 236 -35.97 -11.05 11.31
N LYS A 237 -36.43 -10.03 10.58
CA LYS A 237 -36.45 -9.98 9.11
C LYS A 237 -36.07 -8.58 8.65
N LYS A 238 -35.53 -8.52 7.44
CA LYS A 238 -35.30 -7.28 6.69
C LYS A 238 -36.66 -6.76 6.19
N SER A 239 -37.25 -5.79 6.89
CA SER A 239 -38.59 -5.25 6.58
C SER A 239 -38.58 -3.78 6.17
N GLY A 240 -37.44 -3.07 6.25
CA GLY A 240 -37.32 -1.64 5.94
C GLY A 240 -37.96 -0.70 6.97
N GLU A 241 -38.80 -1.24 7.85
CA GLU A 241 -39.41 -0.55 8.98
C GLU A 241 -39.09 -1.28 10.30
N PRO A 242 -38.82 -0.55 11.39
CA PRO A 242 -38.66 -1.14 12.71
C PRO A 242 -39.99 -1.79 13.12
N SER A 243 -40.02 -3.11 13.26
CA SER A 243 -41.16 -3.82 13.80
C SER A 243 -40.79 -4.41 15.16
N ALA A 244 -41.60 -4.11 16.18
CA ALA A 244 -41.43 -4.70 17.50
C ALA A 244 -41.68 -6.20 17.41
N LEU A 245 -40.79 -6.99 18.01
CA LEU A 245 -40.94 -8.44 18.10
C LEU A 245 -42.13 -8.79 18.99
N THR A 246 -42.89 -9.82 18.62
CA THR A 246 -43.88 -10.43 19.52
C THR A 246 -43.18 -11.13 20.69
N ALA A 247 -43.88 -11.35 21.81
CA ALA A 247 -43.29 -12.01 22.99
C ALA A 247 -42.71 -13.41 22.69
N ASP A 248 -43.35 -14.16 21.78
CA ASP A 248 -42.85 -15.47 21.31
C ASP A 248 -41.59 -15.34 20.44
N GLU A 249 -41.54 -14.32 19.58
CA GLU A 249 -40.35 -14.00 18.76
C GLU A 249 -39.18 -13.51 19.62
N GLU A 250 -39.44 -12.72 20.66
CA GLU A 250 -38.45 -12.32 21.67
C GLU A 250 -37.86 -13.53 22.39
N ALA A 251 -38.69 -14.49 22.79
CA ALA A 251 -38.25 -15.71 23.47
C ALA A 251 -37.49 -16.68 22.55
N GLN A 252 -37.84 -16.75 21.26
CA GLN A 252 -37.16 -17.62 20.28
C GLN A 252 -35.86 -17.03 19.73
N ARG A 253 -35.74 -15.69 19.68
CA ARG A 253 -34.59 -14.96 19.13
C ARG A 253 -33.27 -15.40 19.76
N TRP A 254 -33.22 -15.46 21.09
CA TRP A 254 -31.98 -15.77 21.82
C TRP A 254 -31.50 -17.21 21.70
N ARG A 255 -32.35 -18.14 21.26
CA ARG A 255 -31.96 -19.55 21.03
C ARG A 255 -31.22 -19.77 19.71
N GLN A 256 -31.19 -18.76 18.82
CA GLN A 256 -30.68 -18.86 17.45
C GLN A 256 -29.39 -18.05 17.22
N TRP A 257 -28.44 -18.04 18.17
CA TRP A 257 -27.13 -17.36 18.05
C TRP A 257 -26.42 -17.56 16.69
N HIS A 258 -26.64 -18.70 16.03
CA HIS A 258 -25.98 -19.07 14.77
C HIS A 258 -26.66 -18.49 13.53
N ARG A 259 -27.80 -17.81 13.69
CA ARG A 259 -28.55 -17.20 12.59
C ARG A 259 -28.38 -15.69 12.62
N MET A 260 -28.57 -15.10 11.45
CA MET A 260 -28.48 -13.65 11.29
C MET A 260 -29.64 -12.96 11.99
N PHE A 261 -29.35 -11.89 12.72
CA PHE A 261 -30.32 -10.96 13.25
C PHE A 261 -30.25 -9.63 12.51
N PHE A 262 -31.29 -8.80 12.67
CA PHE A 262 -31.31 -7.46 12.14
C PHE A 262 -31.67 -6.48 13.25
N ALA A 263 -31.13 -5.27 13.19
CA ALA A 263 -31.51 -4.18 14.08
C ALA A 263 -31.51 -2.85 13.33
N SER A 264 -32.46 -1.99 13.65
CA SER A 264 -32.40 -0.58 13.26
C SER A 264 -31.76 0.21 14.38
N LEU A 265 -30.72 0.98 14.07
CA LEU A 265 -30.00 1.81 15.03
C LEU A 265 -30.28 3.28 14.74
N LYS A 266 -30.63 4.04 15.77
CA LYS A 266 -30.75 5.50 15.70
C LYS A 266 -29.74 6.14 16.62
N ILE A 267 -28.72 6.75 16.03
CA ILE A 267 -27.64 7.44 16.75
C ILE A 267 -28.04 8.91 16.88
N SER A 268 -28.23 9.38 18.12
CA SER A 268 -28.53 10.77 18.44
C SER A 268 -27.35 11.43 19.12
N PHE A 269 -27.08 12.69 18.80
CA PHE A 269 -25.94 13.44 19.32
C PHE A 269 -26.35 14.40 20.44
N VAL A 270 -25.37 14.81 21.26
CA VAL A 270 -25.60 15.78 22.35
C VAL A 270 -26.00 17.14 21.79
N ASP A 271 -25.35 17.57 20.70
CA ASP A 271 -25.73 18.75 19.95
C ASP A 271 -27.01 18.48 19.13
N SER A 272 -28.11 19.10 19.55
CA SER A 272 -29.43 18.96 18.91
C SER A 272 -29.52 19.54 17.49
N THR A 273 -28.51 20.28 17.02
CA THR A 273 -28.46 20.79 15.65
C THR A 273 -28.01 19.71 14.65
N VAL A 274 -27.37 18.65 15.14
CA VAL A 274 -26.92 17.52 14.34
C VAL A 274 -28.08 16.57 14.09
N LYS A 275 -28.33 16.25 12.83
CA LYS A 275 -29.37 15.27 12.48
C LYS A 275 -28.98 13.89 13.00
N PRO A 276 -29.92 13.11 13.57
CA PRO A 276 -29.64 11.75 13.97
C PRO A 276 -29.34 10.88 12.75
N ILE A 277 -28.43 9.91 12.94
CA ILE A 277 -28.12 8.90 11.92
C ILE A 277 -29.06 7.71 12.15
N GLU A 278 -29.87 7.39 11.15
CA GLU A 278 -30.81 6.27 11.17
C GLU A 278 -30.33 5.16 10.23
N LEU A 279 -29.91 4.05 10.82
CA LEU A 279 -29.45 2.85 10.15
C LEU A 279 -30.55 1.81 10.22
N LYS A 280 -31.02 1.32 9.07
CA LYS A 280 -32.12 0.36 8.99
C LYS A 280 -31.61 -1.03 8.66
N ASP A 281 -32.22 -2.04 9.28
CA ASP A 281 -31.96 -3.46 9.02
C ASP A 281 -30.46 -3.82 9.02
N VAL A 282 -29.70 -3.32 10.00
CA VAL A 282 -28.29 -3.66 10.18
C VAL A 282 -28.19 -5.13 10.59
N PRO A 283 -27.59 -6.01 9.76
CA PRO A 283 -27.36 -7.40 10.12
C PRO A 283 -26.35 -7.48 11.25
N PHE A 284 -26.58 -8.38 12.20
CA PHE A 284 -25.57 -8.71 13.20
C PHE A 284 -25.59 -10.20 13.56
N ARG A 285 -24.44 -10.66 14.06
CA ARG A 285 -24.20 -12.01 14.59
C ARG A 285 -23.56 -11.94 15.96
N LEU A 286 -23.78 -12.99 16.74
CA LEU A 286 -23.22 -13.14 18.07
C LEU A 286 -22.37 -14.39 18.13
N PHE A 287 -21.19 -14.27 18.72
CA PHE A 287 -20.24 -15.34 18.94
C PHE A 287 -19.84 -15.37 20.41
N GLY A 288 -19.58 -16.56 20.91
CA GLY A 288 -19.17 -16.82 22.29
C GLY A 288 -19.17 -18.31 22.56
N ASP A 289 -18.67 -18.71 23.72
CA ASP A 289 -18.62 -20.12 24.11
C ASP A 289 -20.01 -20.71 24.36
N SER A 290 -20.04 -22.02 24.60
CA SER A 290 -21.29 -22.76 24.84
C SER A 290 -22.04 -22.29 26.09
N GLU A 291 -21.34 -21.79 27.10
CA GLU A 291 -21.91 -21.36 28.38
C GLU A 291 -22.54 -19.97 28.23
N ALA A 292 -21.80 -19.03 27.64
CA ALA A 292 -22.28 -17.72 27.24
C ALA A 292 -23.57 -17.82 26.42
N ARG A 293 -23.60 -18.76 25.46
CA ARG A 293 -24.79 -19.02 24.65
C ARG A 293 -25.97 -19.56 25.46
N ALA A 294 -25.72 -20.43 26.44
CA ALA A 294 -26.78 -21.05 27.23
C ALA A 294 -27.42 -20.04 28.20
N LEU A 295 -26.64 -19.10 28.71
CA LEU A 295 -27.05 -18.09 29.69
C LEU A 295 -27.60 -16.80 29.06
N PHE A 296 -27.54 -16.67 27.73
CA PHE A 296 -27.93 -15.45 27.05
C PHE A 296 -29.44 -15.19 27.09
N THR A 297 -29.83 -14.01 27.61
CA THR A 297 -31.21 -13.54 27.67
C THR A 297 -31.31 -12.07 27.22
N LYS A 298 -32.52 -11.51 27.19
CA LYS A 298 -32.72 -10.08 26.92
C LYS A 298 -32.07 -9.23 28.01
N GLU A 299 -32.25 -9.62 29.26
CA GLU A 299 -31.76 -8.89 30.45
C GLU A 299 -30.23 -8.80 30.45
N THR A 300 -29.53 -9.82 29.95
CA THR A 300 -28.08 -9.80 29.81
C THR A 300 -27.54 -8.82 28.74
N THR A 301 -28.44 -8.18 27.98
CA THR A 301 -28.09 -7.18 26.95
C THR A 301 -28.49 -5.75 27.31
N ASP A 302 -29.18 -5.54 28.43
CA ASP A 302 -29.72 -4.22 28.80
C ASP A 302 -28.61 -3.20 29.13
N ASP A 303 -27.44 -3.68 29.58
CA ASP A 303 -26.26 -2.85 29.90
C ASP A 303 -25.28 -2.68 28.72
N TRP A 304 -25.60 -3.21 27.53
CA TRP A 304 -24.70 -3.09 26.38
C TRP A 304 -24.65 -1.64 25.87
N ASP A 305 -23.47 -1.04 25.91
CA ASP A 305 -23.26 0.31 25.41
C ASP A 305 -23.06 0.33 23.89
N PHE A 306 -24.16 0.55 23.16
CA PHE A 306 -24.12 0.71 21.71
C PHE A 306 -23.52 2.05 21.26
N ALA A 307 -23.24 3.01 22.16
CA ALA A 307 -22.55 4.24 21.81
C ALA A 307 -21.10 3.95 21.41
N GLU A 308 -20.44 2.97 22.03
CA GLU A 308 -19.09 2.55 21.66
C GLU A 308 -19.05 1.96 20.25
N VAL A 309 -19.99 1.07 19.92
CA VAL A 309 -20.14 0.48 18.58
C VAL A 309 -20.43 1.55 17.52
N ALA A 310 -21.34 2.50 17.83
CA ALA A 310 -21.62 3.63 16.95
C ALA A 310 -20.40 4.54 16.80
N GLY A 311 -19.60 4.72 17.86
CA GLY A 311 -18.34 5.45 17.83
C GLY A 311 -17.32 4.82 16.88
N LEU A 312 -17.12 3.49 16.98
CA LEU A 312 -16.28 2.73 16.05
C LEU A 312 -16.75 2.88 14.60
N PHE A 313 -18.07 2.87 14.36
CA PHE A 313 -18.62 3.10 13.03
C PHE A 313 -18.28 4.48 12.48
N LEU A 314 -18.46 5.54 13.28
CA LEU A 314 -18.12 6.90 12.86
C LEU A 314 -16.61 7.05 12.59
N LYS A 315 -15.76 6.50 13.47
CA LYS A 315 -14.30 6.48 13.29
C LYS A 315 -13.89 5.78 12.00
N LYS A 316 -14.43 4.57 11.75
CA LYS A 316 -14.16 3.79 10.54
C LYS A 316 -14.53 4.55 9.27
N MET A 317 -15.74 5.13 9.22
CA MET A 317 -16.18 5.89 8.05
C MET A 317 -15.36 7.18 7.85
N ALA A 318 -15.01 7.88 8.92
CA ALA A 318 -14.18 9.09 8.85
C ALA A 318 -12.75 8.79 8.37
N LEU A 319 -12.13 7.71 8.84
CA LEU A 319 -10.79 7.29 8.42
C LEU A 319 -10.76 6.89 6.94
N ILE A 320 -11.77 6.14 6.48
CA ILE A 320 -11.92 5.79 5.06
C ILE A 320 -12.05 7.06 4.21
N GLU A 321 -12.95 7.98 4.56
CA GLU A 321 -13.15 9.21 3.79
C GLU A 321 -11.89 10.08 3.74
N ARG A 322 -11.16 10.17 4.85
CA ARG A 322 -9.88 10.89 4.91
C ARG A 322 -8.83 10.25 3.99
N THR A 323 -8.69 8.93 4.07
CA THR A 323 -7.77 8.17 3.22
C THR A 323 -8.09 8.37 1.74
N LEU A 324 -9.37 8.32 1.35
CA LEU A 324 -9.80 8.61 -0.02
C LEU A 324 -9.42 10.04 -0.45
N LYS A 325 -9.56 11.03 0.44
CA LYS A 325 -9.16 12.41 0.13
C LYS A 325 -7.65 12.58 -0.02
N GLU A 326 -6.86 11.91 0.82
CA GLU A 326 -5.39 11.88 0.73
C GLU A 326 -4.92 11.25 -0.57
N VAL A 327 -5.47 10.08 -0.92
CA VAL A 327 -5.21 9.40 -2.20
C VAL A 327 -5.59 10.30 -3.38
N GLY A 328 -6.76 10.93 -3.33
CA GLY A 328 -7.18 11.87 -4.37
C GLY A 328 -6.21 13.06 -4.52
N THR A 329 -5.60 13.51 -3.42
CA THR A 329 -4.57 14.56 -3.46
C THR A 329 -3.27 14.04 -4.09
N GLU A 330 -2.84 12.84 -3.72
CA GLU A 330 -1.62 12.21 -4.24
C GLU A 330 -1.71 11.96 -5.76
N LEU A 331 -2.86 11.46 -6.23
CA LEU A 331 -3.15 11.30 -7.65
C LEU A 331 -3.11 12.64 -8.40
N ASN A 332 -3.74 13.68 -7.85
CA ASN A 332 -3.80 15.00 -8.48
C ASN A 332 -2.43 15.70 -8.54
N ASN A 333 -1.55 15.45 -7.56
CA ASN A 333 -0.17 15.94 -7.58
C ASN A 333 0.65 15.34 -8.73
N HIS A 334 0.26 14.16 -9.21
CA HIS A 334 0.94 13.43 -10.28
C HIS A 334 0.14 13.37 -11.59
N ARG A 335 -0.97 14.11 -11.71
CA ARG A 335 -1.88 14.03 -12.84
C ARG A 335 -1.20 14.41 -14.16
N ASN A 336 -1.23 13.48 -15.11
CA ASN A 336 -0.67 13.68 -16.45
C ASN A 336 -1.50 14.63 -17.32
N LEU A 337 -0.91 15.04 -18.45
CA LEU A 337 -1.58 15.88 -19.43
C LEU A 337 -2.76 15.14 -20.07
N CYS A 338 -3.91 15.82 -20.15
CA CYS A 338 -5.15 15.28 -20.75
C CYS A 338 -5.69 14.01 -20.05
N GLU A 339 -5.31 13.77 -18.80
CA GLU A 339 -5.82 12.66 -18.00
C GLU A 339 -6.56 13.15 -16.75
N ASP A 340 -7.51 12.36 -16.28
CA ASP A 340 -8.25 12.66 -15.04
C ASP A 340 -8.72 11.39 -14.30
N PHE A 341 -8.98 11.53 -13.00
CA PHE A 341 -9.44 10.44 -12.14
C PHE A 341 -10.93 10.62 -11.84
N CYS A 342 -11.75 9.75 -12.42
CA CYS A 342 -13.20 9.90 -12.43
C CYS A 342 -13.85 9.52 -11.10
N CYS A 343 -13.59 8.30 -10.64
CA CYS A 343 -14.20 7.75 -9.45
C CYS A 343 -13.10 7.16 -8.59
N LEU A 344 -13.06 7.55 -7.32
CA LEU A 344 -12.20 6.96 -6.32
C LEU A 344 -13.06 6.22 -5.31
N ARG A 345 -12.90 4.90 -5.22
CA ARG A 345 -13.71 4.06 -4.33
C ARG A 345 -12.93 2.88 -3.80
N GLN A 346 -13.39 2.33 -2.69
CA GLN A 346 -12.87 1.08 -2.15
C GLN A 346 -13.29 -0.10 -3.04
N VAL A 347 -12.50 -1.17 -3.01
CA VAL A 347 -12.87 -2.46 -3.59
C VAL A 347 -14.04 -3.04 -2.81
N CYS A 348 -15.01 -3.61 -3.53
CA CYS A 348 -16.10 -4.34 -2.89
C CYS A 348 -15.60 -5.73 -2.46
N ILE A 349 -15.57 -6.00 -1.15
CA ILE A 349 -15.25 -7.32 -0.63
C ILE A 349 -16.38 -8.32 -0.91
N GLN A 350 -16.02 -9.55 -1.23
CA GLN A 350 -16.90 -10.70 -1.18
C GLN A 350 -16.46 -11.67 -0.09
N ASP A 351 -17.37 -11.96 0.84
CA ASP A 351 -17.14 -12.99 1.86
C ASP A 351 -17.27 -14.37 1.22
N VAL A 352 -16.19 -15.17 1.29
CA VAL A 352 -16.15 -16.55 0.79
C VAL A 352 -15.69 -17.47 1.91
N ALA A 353 -16.50 -18.46 2.28
CA ALA A 353 -16.05 -19.55 3.15
C ALA A 353 -15.48 -20.70 2.33
N VAL A 354 -14.40 -21.27 2.85
CA VAL A 354 -13.79 -22.50 2.34
C VAL A 354 -14.07 -23.61 3.34
N CYS A 355 -14.69 -24.69 2.89
CA CYS A 355 -14.85 -25.92 3.67
C CYS A 355 -14.07 -27.04 2.97
N ALA A 356 -13.21 -27.75 3.69
CA ALA A 356 -12.44 -28.85 3.13
C ALA A 356 -12.13 -29.88 4.22
N ASP A 357 -12.05 -31.15 3.82
CA ASP A 357 -11.56 -32.24 4.66
C ASP A 357 -10.08 -32.47 4.33
N ILE A 358 -9.18 -32.24 5.29
CA ILE A 358 -7.73 -32.36 5.09
C ILE A 358 -7.21 -33.58 5.85
N GLU A 359 -6.59 -34.52 5.13
CA GLU A 359 -5.90 -35.67 5.70
C GLU A 359 -4.41 -35.33 5.86
N VAL A 360 -3.88 -35.49 7.07
CA VAL A 360 -2.48 -35.20 7.41
C VAL A 360 -1.73 -36.47 7.80
N THR A 361 -0.40 -36.43 7.76
CA THR A 361 0.45 -37.54 8.25
C THR A 361 0.37 -37.66 9.77
N ALA A 362 0.66 -38.85 10.30
CA ALA A 362 0.53 -39.13 11.73
C ALA A 362 1.53 -38.36 12.61
N ASP A 363 2.60 -37.85 12.02
CA ASP A 363 3.66 -37.07 12.65
C ASP A 363 3.54 -35.55 12.38
N ALA A 364 2.53 -35.12 11.63
CA ALA A 364 2.32 -33.71 11.33
C ALA A 364 1.93 -32.90 12.57
N ASP A 365 2.49 -31.69 12.69
CA ASP A 365 2.00 -30.68 13.62
C ASP A 365 0.73 -30.05 13.03
N ILE A 366 -0.42 -30.41 13.60
CA ILE A 366 -1.74 -30.00 13.12
C ILE A 366 -1.89 -28.47 13.13
N GLU A 367 -1.38 -27.77 14.14
CA GLU A 367 -1.52 -26.32 14.25
C GLU A 367 -0.66 -25.63 13.18
N HIS A 368 0.56 -26.12 12.96
CA HIS A 368 1.43 -25.59 11.91
C HIS A 368 0.85 -25.83 10.51
N VAL A 369 0.29 -27.02 10.25
CA VAL A 369 -0.38 -27.33 8.98
C VAL A 369 -1.59 -26.42 8.79
N LEU A 370 -2.44 -26.27 9.81
CA LEU A 370 -3.61 -25.39 9.74
C LEU A 370 -3.23 -23.94 9.46
N ALA A 371 -2.20 -23.42 10.12
CA ALA A 371 -1.70 -22.07 9.89
C ALA A 371 -1.22 -21.88 8.44
N ASN A 372 -0.48 -22.85 7.88
CA ASN A 372 -0.05 -22.81 6.48
C ASN A 372 -1.23 -22.92 5.50
N VAL A 373 -2.23 -23.75 5.80
CA VAL A 373 -3.45 -23.88 4.98
C VAL A 373 -4.17 -22.53 4.90
N LEU A 374 -4.42 -21.91 6.05
CA LEU A 374 -5.07 -20.60 6.13
C LEU A 374 -4.27 -19.53 5.39
N PHE A 375 -2.94 -19.48 5.62
CA PHE A 375 -2.06 -18.53 4.94
C PHE A 375 -2.05 -18.72 3.42
N ARG A 376 -2.02 -19.96 2.91
CA ARG A 376 -2.03 -20.24 1.47
C ARG A 376 -3.35 -19.91 0.81
N ILE A 377 -4.47 -20.19 1.48
CA ILE A 377 -5.79 -19.78 1.00
C ILE A 377 -5.87 -18.25 0.94
N GLU A 378 -5.40 -17.57 1.99
CA GLU A 378 -5.38 -16.11 2.05
C GLU A 378 -4.51 -15.53 0.92
N GLN A 379 -3.28 -16.00 0.74
CA GLN A 379 -2.42 -15.56 -0.36
C GLN A 379 -2.98 -15.90 -1.75
N TYR A 380 -3.78 -16.95 -1.88
CA TYR A 380 -4.46 -17.26 -3.14
C TYR A 380 -5.64 -16.32 -3.41
N PHE A 381 -6.41 -15.92 -2.38
CA PHE A 381 -7.52 -14.98 -2.51
C PHE A 381 -7.03 -13.54 -2.67
N ASN A 382 -6.13 -13.14 -1.77
CA ASN A 382 -5.55 -11.82 -1.65
C ASN A 382 -4.00 -11.90 -1.61
N PRO A 383 -3.36 -12.08 -2.78
CA PRO A 383 -1.90 -12.05 -2.88
C PRO A 383 -1.35 -10.68 -2.48
N GLY A 384 -0.63 -10.64 -1.36
CA GLY A 384 -0.03 -9.42 -0.83
C GLY A 384 1.11 -8.89 -1.72
N ILE A 385 1.37 -7.58 -1.62
CA ILE A 385 2.44 -6.91 -2.37
C ILE A 385 3.71 -6.86 -1.51
N LYS A 386 4.79 -7.44 -2.04
CA LYS A 386 6.08 -7.45 -1.35
C LYS A 386 6.93 -6.26 -1.73
N PHE A 387 7.39 -5.53 -0.72
CA PHE A 387 8.45 -4.55 -0.85
C PHE A 387 9.82 -5.19 -0.64
N TYR A 388 10.80 -4.69 -1.39
CA TYR A 388 12.19 -5.11 -1.32
C TYR A 388 13.07 -3.92 -1.00
N THR A 389 14.15 -4.19 -0.28
CA THR A 389 15.23 -3.24 -0.07
C THR A 389 16.17 -3.20 -1.27
N LEU A 390 16.91 -2.08 -1.43
CA LEU A 390 17.93 -1.95 -2.48
C LEU A 390 18.97 -3.08 -2.40
N GLN A 391 19.38 -3.46 -1.18
CA GLN A 391 20.41 -4.47 -0.96
C GLN A 391 19.95 -5.87 -1.40
N GLU A 392 18.68 -6.22 -1.15
CA GLU A 392 18.10 -7.49 -1.61
C GLU A 392 18.09 -7.57 -3.13
N LEU A 393 17.61 -6.52 -3.81
CA LEU A 393 17.56 -6.49 -5.28
C LEU A 393 18.96 -6.53 -5.91
N MET A 394 19.93 -5.83 -5.33
CA MET A 394 21.32 -5.88 -5.77
C MET A 394 21.95 -7.26 -5.53
N ALA A 395 21.62 -7.93 -4.41
CA ALA A 395 22.09 -9.28 -4.12
C ALA A 395 21.50 -10.33 -5.08
N GLU A 396 20.29 -10.10 -5.57
CA GLU A 396 19.66 -10.89 -6.64
C GLU A 396 20.29 -10.62 -8.02
N GLY A 397 21.19 -9.63 -8.14
CA GLY A 397 21.88 -9.30 -9.40
C GLY A 397 21.08 -8.42 -10.35
N MET A 398 20.01 -7.77 -9.87
CA MET A 398 19.23 -6.83 -10.68
C MET A 398 20.05 -5.56 -10.96
N ALA A 399 19.93 -5.05 -12.19
CA ALA A 399 20.65 -3.85 -12.61
C ALA A 399 20.08 -2.60 -11.91
N VAL A 400 20.94 -1.63 -11.58
CA VAL A 400 20.53 -0.44 -10.81
C VAL A 400 19.49 0.38 -11.58
N GLU A 401 19.66 0.52 -12.89
CA GLU A 401 18.70 1.15 -13.79
C GLU A 401 17.33 0.47 -13.77
N GLU A 402 17.27 -0.86 -13.64
CA GLU A 402 16.01 -1.60 -13.56
C GLU A 402 15.35 -1.45 -12.18
N ILE A 403 16.16 -1.42 -11.11
CA ILE A 403 15.66 -1.22 -9.74
C ILE A 403 14.97 0.14 -9.59
N PHE A 404 15.57 1.19 -10.15
CA PHE A 404 15.05 2.56 -10.04
C PHE A 404 14.09 2.96 -11.17
N GLU A 405 13.69 2.03 -12.03
CA GLU A 405 12.71 2.28 -13.09
C GLU A 405 11.31 2.56 -12.50
N GLY A 406 10.76 3.72 -12.85
CA GLY A 406 9.44 4.18 -12.40
C GLY A 406 9.51 5.23 -11.28
N PRO A 407 8.42 5.41 -10.52
CA PRO A 407 8.32 6.49 -9.53
C PRO A 407 9.17 6.25 -8.29
N GLN A 408 9.56 7.36 -7.65
CA GLN A 408 10.32 7.34 -6.41
C GLN A 408 9.43 6.94 -5.23
N LEU A 409 9.65 5.75 -4.68
CA LEU A 409 8.91 5.19 -3.54
C LEU A 409 9.65 5.36 -2.20
N LYS A 410 8.94 5.62 -1.11
CA LYS A 410 9.45 5.81 0.25
C LYS A 410 9.80 4.49 0.95
N HIS A 411 8.99 3.45 0.76
CA HIS A 411 9.02 2.22 1.56
C HIS A 411 9.78 1.06 0.91
N GLY A 412 10.53 1.32 -0.17
CA GLY A 412 11.39 0.34 -0.84
C GLY A 412 11.10 0.26 -2.32
N PHE A 413 11.17 -0.94 -2.88
CA PHE A 413 10.95 -1.20 -4.30
C PHE A 413 9.94 -2.32 -4.48
N VAL A 414 9.15 -2.26 -5.54
CA VAL A 414 8.16 -3.29 -5.88
C VAL A 414 8.45 -3.82 -7.27
N LYS A 415 8.61 -5.14 -7.39
CA LYS A 415 8.89 -5.78 -8.69
C LYS A 415 7.62 -5.90 -9.51
N THR A 416 7.70 -5.66 -10.82
CA THR A 416 6.55 -5.78 -11.73
C THR A 416 5.83 -7.13 -11.65
N PRO A 417 6.50 -8.29 -11.57
CA PRO A 417 5.81 -9.57 -11.42
C PRO A 417 4.98 -9.69 -10.13
N ASP A 418 5.39 -9.03 -9.05
CA ASP A 418 4.65 -9.04 -7.79
C ASP A 418 3.38 -8.16 -7.89
N LEU A 419 3.45 -7.02 -8.61
CA LEU A 419 2.24 -6.27 -8.98
C LEU A 419 1.31 -7.08 -9.87
N GLU A 420 1.83 -7.78 -10.87
CA GLU A 420 1.00 -8.58 -11.79
C GLU A 420 0.29 -9.74 -11.10
N ARG A 421 0.90 -10.33 -10.06
CA ARG A 421 0.27 -11.38 -9.24
C ARG A 421 -0.84 -10.83 -8.34
N SER A 422 -0.72 -9.58 -7.89
CA SER A 422 -1.69 -8.94 -6.99
C SER A 422 -2.89 -8.28 -7.68
N GLN A 423 -3.21 -8.69 -8.90
CA GLN A 423 -4.37 -8.19 -9.66
C GLN A 423 -5.70 -8.71 -9.08
N LEU A 424 -6.78 -7.92 -9.22
CA LEU A 424 -8.11 -8.33 -8.78
C LEU A 424 -8.55 -9.63 -9.47
N LYS A 425 -8.79 -10.66 -8.66
CA LYS A 425 -9.31 -11.94 -9.16
C LYS A 425 -10.79 -11.82 -9.45
N SER A 426 -11.17 -12.14 -10.69
CA SER A 426 -12.57 -12.22 -11.10
C SER A 426 -13.18 -13.61 -10.89
N GLN A 427 -12.34 -14.63 -10.69
CA GLN A 427 -12.75 -16.03 -10.55
C GLN A 427 -11.84 -16.76 -9.56
N LEU A 428 -12.43 -17.61 -8.72
CA LEU A 428 -11.73 -18.51 -7.81
C LEU A 428 -11.94 -19.95 -8.27
N ARG A 429 -10.87 -20.74 -8.33
CA ARG A 429 -10.95 -22.15 -8.76
C ARG A 429 -10.55 -23.07 -7.62
N THR A 430 -11.43 -24.00 -7.29
CA THR A 430 -11.17 -25.01 -6.26
C THR A 430 -9.96 -25.88 -6.59
N SER A 431 -9.73 -26.19 -7.86
CA SER A 431 -8.56 -26.95 -8.33
C SER A 431 -7.23 -26.29 -7.96
N ASP A 432 -7.16 -24.98 -8.07
CA ASP A 432 -5.92 -24.24 -7.83
C ASP A 432 -5.62 -24.22 -6.33
N ILE A 433 -6.66 -24.00 -5.50
CA ILE A 433 -6.54 -24.08 -4.04
C ILE A 433 -6.08 -25.48 -3.62
N ILE A 434 -6.66 -26.55 -4.19
CA ILE A 434 -6.24 -27.92 -3.89
C ILE A 434 -4.75 -28.12 -4.22
N ASN A 435 -4.30 -27.64 -5.37
CA ASN A 435 -2.89 -27.77 -5.76
C ASN A 435 -1.96 -27.03 -4.79
N GLU A 436 -2.30 -25.80 -4.40
CA GLU A 436 -1.54 -25.02 -3.43
C GLU A 436 -1.49 -25.70 -2.05
N LEU A 437 -2.60 -26.29 -1.61
CA LEU A 437 -2.66 -26.97 -0.32
C LEU A 437 -1.87 -28.29 -0.31
N VAL A 438 -1.87 -29.06 -1.41
CA VAL A 438 -1.14 -30.34 -1.49
C VAL A 438 0.38 -30.14 -1.43
N GLU A 439 0.90 -28.94 -1.72
CA GLU A 439 2.33 -28.61 -1.58
C GLU A 439 2.77 -28.42 -0.12
N ILE A 440 1.83 -28.29 0.83
CA ILE A 440 2.15 -28.11 2.24
C ILE A 440 2.64 -29.44 2.83
N GLU A 441 3.84 -29.41 3.42
CA GLU A 441 4.42 -30.56 4.10
C GLU A 441 3.49 -31.09 5.20
N GLY A 442 3.27 -32.41 5.21
CA GLY A 442 2.38 -33.08 6.15
C GLY A 442 0.95 -33.28 5.64
N ILE A 443 0.53 -32.66 4.53
CA ILE A 443 -0.77 -32.93 3.90
C ILE A 443 -0.68 -34.15 2.98
N VAL A 444 -1.56 -35.12 3.20
CA VAL A 444 -1.67 -36.36 2.41
C VAL A 444 -2.74 -36.22 1.32
N ALA A 445 -3.89 -35.64 1.67
CA ALA A 445 -4.99 -35.44 0.73
C ALA A 445 -5.90 -34.30 1.17
N VAL A 446 -6.51 -33.62 0.19
CA VAL A 446 -7.58 -32.65 0.39
C VAL A 446 -8.84 -33.20 -0.29
N LYS A 447 -9.94 -33.32 0.47
CA LYS A 447 -11.22 -33.88 0.04
C LYS A 447 -12.34 -32.87 0.26
N ASN A 448 -13.42 -33.00 -0.52
CA ASN A 448 -14.66 -32.24 -0.37
C ASN A 448 -14.49 -30.71 -0.28
N LEU A 449 -13.52 -30.13 -1.01
CA LEU A 449 -13.32 -28.68 -0.99
C LEU A 449 -14.52 -27.97 -1.64
N LEU A 450 -15.19 -27.14 -0.86
CA LEU A 450 -16.36 -26.35 -1.23
C LEU A 450 -16.10 -24.88 -0.93
N LEU A 451 -16.47 -24.01 -1.88
CA LEU A 451 -16.51 -22.57 -1.69
C LEU A 451 -17.96 -22.13 -1.54
N THR A 452 -18.25 -21.35 -0.50
CA THR A 452 -19.58 -20.75 -0.27
C THR A 452 -19.44 -19.24 -0.30
N ARG A 453 -20.14 -18.57 -1.23
CA ARG A 453 -20.21 -17.11 -1.28
C ARG A 453 -21.30 -16.61 -0.33
N TYR A 454 -21.05 -15.51 0.35
CA TYR A 454 -22.06 -14.80 1.14
C TYR A 454 -22.43 -13.47 0.50
N ASP A 455 -23.70 -13.12 0.62
CA ASP A 455 -24.20 -11.82 0.19
C ASP A 455 -23.78 -10.68 1.14
N LYS A 456 -24.18 -9.46 0.79
CA LYS A 456 -23.90 -8.25 1.56
C LYS A 456 -24.46 -8.27 2.99
N ASP A 457 -25.53 -9.02 3.23
CA ASP A 457 -26.10 -9.17 4.57
C ASP A 457 -25.35 -10.27 5.34
N GLY A 458 -24.65 -11.16 4.64
CA GLY A 458 -23.92 -12.31 5.16
C GLY A 458 -24.67 -13.63 4.98
N LEU A 459 -25.75 -13.70 4.20
CA LEU A 459 -26.45 -14.96 3.94
C LEU A 459 -25.69 -15.76 2.89
N ALA A 460 -25.60 -17.07 3.06
CA ALA A 460 -25.01 -17.94 2.06
C ALA A 460 -25.85 -17.84 0.79
N GLU A 461 -25.24 -17.39 -0.30
CA GLU A 461 -25.88 -17.47 -1.60
C GLU A 461 -25.73 -18.90 -2.09
N SER A 462 -26.86 -19.57 -2.30
CA SER A 462 -26.87 -20.87 -2.94
C SER A 462 -26.29 -20.72 -4.35
N GLY A 463 -25.07 -21.24 -4.52
CA GLY A 463 -24.35 -21.33 -5.79
C GLY A 463 -24.88 -22.44 -6.69
#